data_AF-A0A8T7HPX4-F1
#
_entry.id   AF-A0A8T7HPX4-F1
#
_cell.length_a   1.000
_cell.length_b   1.000
_cell.length_c   1.000
_cell.angle_alpha   90.00
_cell.angle_beta   90.00
_cell.angle_gamma   90.00
#
_symmetry.space_group_name_H-M   'P 1'
#
loop_
_entity.id
_entity.type
_entity.pdbx_description
1 polymer ?
#
loop_
_entity_poly.entity_id
_entity_poly.type
_entity_poly.pdbx_seq_one_letter_code
_entity_poly.pdbx_strand_id
1 'polypeptide(L)'
;YNGIFRIPPGFYLALKKGKQQLVRPKLVRYYSMPFSRHPIEDVDKKIIEYEEAWKSSIKDFLRSKGTKKLGSMLSGGLDTSYVVWAASQVYKKSVKTYTCYYDNPLFDEINQARYVAKRCNAANTGIKVDEKDLDLLPEMIYAAGEPVLASSLSIFKLMKLASQEVDTIFTGDGGNNIYHHLYPVSEIHRCLKDVPLFVRKAIYALVSGSASMTGNERLWELKHALYPFRYRLYDDFYLHLVCYRHFSEDERKKLFLPMFPQSISETALAANMKISKASFDDDLISARFVHGNMEYVSTFHERFARYLGMSVFTPYQSREVMEFIDSLPRDFLYKGNTIQKLTNKAYKMNFHKLALKKHFPSDFIDRTGKPFDQPFHTWLAARPDVTSALLSSLKRRGWYDAAYLETMFAEHRRQYQSDRIFCQLSNHSYRIMALLSLEIWCRLFIDKIEWKGMGLADVL
;
A
#
# COMPACT_ATOMS: atom_id res chain seq x y z
N TYR A 1 16.74 -14.81 -5.00
CA TYR A 1 16.59 -16.28 -5.00
C TYR A 1 16.95 -16.85 -6.36
N ASN A 2 17.57 -18.03 -6.41
CA ASN A 2 17.78 -18.77 -7.66
C ASN A 2 16.73 -19.88 -7.77
N GLY A 3 16.00 -19.95 -8.88
CA GLY A 3 14.98 -20.98 -9.12
C GLY A 3 13.65 -20.83 -8.34
N ILE A 4 13.45 -19.73 -7.60
CA ILE A 4 12.20 -19.45 -6.88
C ILE A 4 11.47 -18.31 -7.59
N PHE A 5 10.22 -18.56 -7.96
CA PHE A 5 9.38 -17.64 -8.71
C PHE A 5 8.02 -17.47 -8.03
N ARG A 6 7.44 -16.28 -8.13
CA ARG A 6 6.07 -15.99 -7.69
C ARG A 6 5.13 -16.01 -8.89
N ILE A 7 3.97 -16.66 -8.74
CA ILE A 7 2.90 -16.61 -9.74
C ILE A 7 2.18 -15.25 -9.60
N PRO A 8 2.08 -14.44 -10.67
CA PRO A 8 1.35 -13.17 -10.60
C PRO A 8 -0.16 -13.38 -10.40
N PRO A 9 -0.87 -12.43 -9.76
CA PRO A 9 -2.33 -12.47 -9.64
C PRO A 9 -3.03 -12.57 -11.00
N GLY A 10 -4.10 -13.37 -11.07
CA GLY A 10 -4.85 -13.58 -12.32
C GLY A 10 -4.22 -14.60 -13.28
N PHE A 11 -3.19 -15.33 -12.85
CA PHE A 11 -2.57 -16.41 -13.61
C PHE A 11 -2.64 -17.76 -12.88
N TYR A 12 -2.64 -18.84 -13.66
CA TYR A 12 -2.37 -20.20 -13.18
C TYR A 12 -1.22 -20.83 -13.97
N LEU A 13 -0.60 -21.86 -13.39
CA LEU A 13 0.47 -22.62 -14.04
C LEU A 13 -0.11 -23.88 -14.69
N ALA A 14 -0.05 -23.97 -16.01
CA ALA A 14 -0.45 -25.16 -16.77
C ALA A 14 0.75 -26.09 -16.96
N LEU A 15 0.66 -27.29 -16.38
CA LEU A 15 1.64 -28.37 -16.54
C LEU A 15 1.09 -29.41 -17.52
N LYS A 16 1.81 -29.70 -18.61
CA LYS A 16 1.49 -30.83 -19.49
C LYS A 16 2.34 -32.04 -19.09
N LYS A 17 1.67 -33.15 -18.76
CA LYS A 17 2.35 -34.43 -18.49
C LYS A 17 2.91 -34.98 -19.81
N GLY A 18 4.23 -34.87 -20.02
CA GLY A 18 4.92 -35.56 -21.11
C GLY A 18 5.16 -37.03 -20.75
N LYS A 19 5.41 -37.89 -21.76
CA LYS A 19 5.64 -39.33 -21.53
C LYS A 19 6.87 -39.64 -20.67
N GLN A 20 7.90 -38.77 -20.64
CA GLN A 20 9.11 -38.96 -19.81
C GLN A 20 9.81 -37.67 -19.31
N GLN A 21 9.29 -36.47 -19.59
CA GLN A 21 9.83 -35.21 -19.03
C GLN A 21 8.69 -34.21 -18.74
N LEU A 22 8.80 -33.48 -17.63
CA LEU A 22 7.95 -32.31 -17.36
C LEU A 22 8.23 -31.26 -18.45
N VAL A 23 7.22 -30.97 -19.27
CA VAL A 23 7.28 -29.85 -20.22
C VAL A 23 7.43 -28.55 -19.43
N ARG A 24 8.18 -27.57 -19.95
CA ARG A 24 8.30 -26.24 -19.33
C ARG A 24 6.92 -25.72 -18.94
N PRO A 25 6.71 -25.30 -17.68
CA PRO A 25 5.41 -24.84 -17.21
C PRO A 25 4.95 -23.63 -18.01
N LYS A 26 3.69 -23.63 -18.44
CA LYS A 26 3.10 -22.47 -19.15
C LYS A 26 2.30 -21.63 -18.16
N LEU A 27 2.68 -20.37 -18.01
CA LEU A 27 1.88 -19.39 -17.27
C LEU A 27 0.68 -18.97 -18.13
N VAL A 28 -0.55 -19.11 -17.62
CA VAL A 28 -1.78 -18.77 -18.34
C VAL A 28 -2.59 -17.76 -17.54
N ARG A 29 -2.87 -16.62 -18.17
CA ARG A 29 -3.74 -15.59 -17.57
C ARG A 29 -5.20 -16.03 -17.69
N TYR A 30 -5.92 -16.05 -16.58
CA TYR A 30 -7.36 -16.33 -16.54
C TYR A 30 -8.19 -15.09 -16.20
N TYR A 31 -7.57 -14.03 -15.66
CA TYR A 31 -8.26 -12.80 -15.32
C TYR A 31 -7.38 -11.58 -15.54
N SER A 32 -8.02 -10.51 -16.00
CA SER A 32 -7.52 -9.13 -16.04
C SER A 32 -8.72 -8.21 -15.94
N MET A 33 -8.55 -7.04 -15.32
CA MET A 33 -9.61 -6.03 -15.26
C MET A 33 -9.99 -5.56 -16.67
N PRO A 34 -11.24 -5.73 -17.12
CA PRO A 34 -11.65 -5.40 -18.49
C PRO A 34 -11.91 -3.90 -18.74
N PHE A 35 -12.12 -3.08 -17.70
CA PHE A 35 -12.49 -1.66 -17.79
C PHE A 35 -13.68 -1.38 -18.72
N SER A 36 -14.76 -2.17 -18.58
CA SER A 36 -15.99 -2.03 -19.36
C SER A 36 -16.90 -0.93 -18.82
N ARG A 37 -16.51 0.33 -19.06
CA ARG A 37 -17.22 1.50 -18.51
C ARG A 37 -18.55 1.76 -19.22
N HIS A 38 -19.63 1.88 -18.46
CA HIS A 38 -20.98 2.12 -18.96
C HIS A 38 -21.59 3.40 -18.35
N PRO A 39 -22.32 4.22 -19.12
CA PRO A 39 -23.09 5.34 -18.56
C PRO A 39 -24.05 4.88 -17.46
N ILE A 40 -24.27 5.75 -16.47
CA ILE A 40 -25.23 5.52 -15.39
C ILE A 40 -26.40 6.48 -15.59
N GLU A 41 -27.57 5.93 -15.87
CA GLU A 41 -28.82 6.68 -16.01
C GLU A 41 -29.51 6.86 -14.66
N ASP A 42 -29.56 5.80 -13.84
CA ASP A 42 -30.17 5.80 -12.51
C ASP A 42 -29.11 5.47 -11.45
N VAL A 43 -28.71 6.49 -10.70
CA VAL A 43 -27.70 6.39 -9.63
C VAL A 43 -28.23 5.60 -8.44
N ASP A 44 -29.50 5.77 -8.07
CA ASP A 44 -30.07 5.12 -6.89
C ASP A 44 -30.20 3.61 -7.11
N LYS A 45 -30.65 3.20 -8.31
CA LYS A 45 -30.64 1.79 -8.71
C LYS A 45 -29.23 1.20 -8.69
N LYS A 46 -28.23 1.94 -9.19
CA LYS A 46 -26.83 1.48 -9.17
C LYS A 46 -26.26 1.36 -7.76
N ILE A 47 -26.66 2.21 -6.82
CA ILE A 47 -26.27 2.08 -5.41
C ILE A 47 -26.81 0.77 -4.82
N ILE A 48 -28.04 0.40 -5.13
CA ILE A 48 -28.62 -0.88 -4.67
C ILE A 48 -27.83 -2.06 -5.24
N GLU A 49 -27.53 -2.05 -6.55
CA GLU A 49 -26.70 -3.09 -7.20
C GLU A 49 -25.31 -3.21 -6.55
N TYR A 50 -24.68 -2.07 -6.23
CA TYR A 50 -23.40 -2.03 -5.53
C TYR A 50 -23.51 -2.67 -4.14
N GLU A 51 -24.49 -2.25 -3.34
CA GLU A 51 -24.70 -2.80 -2.00
C GLU A 51 -24.96 -4.31 -2.00
N GLU A 52 -25.73 -4.81 -2.97
CA GLU A 52 -25.97 -6.24 -3.12
C GLU A 52 -24.71 -7.01 -3.53
N ALA A 53 -23.87 -6.47 -4.41
CA ALA A 53 -22.57 -7.08 -4.74
C ALA A 53 -21.68 -7.24 -3.49
N TRP A 54 -21.68 -6.24 -2.61
CA TRP A 54 -20.98 -6.28 -1.33
C TRP A 54 -21.58 -7.29 -0.35
N LYS A 55 -22.90 -7.27 -0.17
CA LYS A 55 -23.60 -8.18 0.75
C LYS A 55 -23.43 -9.62 0.31
N SER A 56 -23.57 -9.91 -1.00
CA SER A 56 -23.40 -11.25 -1.55
C SER A 56 -21.99 -11.77 -1.36
N SER A 57 -20.96 -10.99 -1.72
CA SER A 57 -19.57 -11.43 -1.60
C SER A 57 -19.16 -11.70 -0.16
N ILE A 58 -19.58 -10.86 0.78
CA ILE A 58 -19.38 -11.08 2.22
C ILE A 58 -20.11 -12.34 2.69
N LYS A 59 -21.37 -12.52 2.30
CA LYS A 59 -22.18 -13.69 2.68
C LYS A 59 -21.54 -15.00 2.21
N ASP A 60 -21.09 -15.03 0.96
CA ASP A 60 -20.46 -16.21 0.35
C ASP A 60 -19.13 -16.53 1.01
N PHE A 61 -18.31 -15.51 1.31
CA PHE A 61 -17.07 -15.69 2.05
C PHE A 61 -17.31 -16.26 3.46
N LEU A 62 -18.22 -15.65 4.24
CA LEU A 62 -18.53 -16.10 5.60
C LEU A 62 -19.02 -17.55 5.63
N ARG A 63 -19.85 -17.94 4.66
CA ARG A 63 -20.31 -19.32 4.49
C ARG A 63 -19.16 -20.25 4.13
N SER A 64 -18.31 -19.86 3.18
CA SER A 64 -17.17 -20.66 2.73
C SER A 64 -16.15 -20.93 3.84
N LYS A 65 -15.89 -19.95 4.71
CA LYS A 65 -14.95 -20.08 5.83
C LYS A 65 -15.55 -20.63 7.11
N GLY A 66 -16.88 -20.73 7.20
CA GLY A 66 -17.55 -21.14 8.43
C GLY A 66 -17.27 -20.19 9.60
N THR A 67 -17.17 -18.89 9.32
CA THR A 67 -16.82 -17.84 10.29
C THR A 67 -17.75 -17.86 11.50
N LYS A 68 -17.19 -17.97 12.71
CA LYS A 68 -17.97 -18.00 13.97
C LYS A 68 -17.87 -16.70 14.75
N LYS A 69 -16.71 -16.04 14.66
CA LYS A 69 -16.36 -14.76 15.28
C LYS A 69 -15.68 -13.85 14.24
N LEU A 70 -16.37 -12.79 13.85
CA LEU A 70 -15.92 -11.85 12.85
C LEU A 70 -15.31 -10.59 13.48
N GLY A 71 -14.10 -10.26 13.03
CA GLY A 71 -13.42 -8.98 13.23
C GLY A 71 -13.36 -8.16 11.94
N SER A 72 -13.14 -6.86 12.05
CA SER A 72 -12.80 -5.97 10.93
C SER A 72 -11.81 -4.90 11.37
N MET A 73 -10.84 -4.59 10.53
CA MET A 73 -10.03 -3.38 10.68
C MET A 73 -10.91 -2.16 10.43
N LEU A 74 -10.75 -1.11 11.23
CA LEU A 74 -11.52 0.13 11.10
C LEU A 74 -10.64 1.32 11.41
N SER A 75 -10.31 2.10 10.37
CA SER A 75 -9.58 3.37 10.54
C SER A 75 -10.53 4.57 10.69
N GLY A 76 -11.83 4.41 10.37
CA GLY A 76 -12.77 5.53 10.28
C GLY A 76 -12.75 6.24 8.92
N GLY A 77 -11.83 5.86 8.03
CA GLY A 77 -11.86 6.24 6.62
C GLY A 77 -13.03 5.58 5.87
N LEU A 78 -13.36 6.12 4.70
CA LEU A 78 -14.52 5.68 3.90
C LEU A 78 -14.45 4.18 3.58
N ASP A 79 -13.27 3.68 3.20
CA ASP A 79 -13.07 2.30 2.78
C ASP A 79 -13.48 1.28 3.86
N THR A 80 -12.84 1.39 5.02
CA THR A 80 -13.08 0.46 6.15
C THR A 80 -14.45 0.67 6.76
N SER A 81 -15.00 1.89 6.69
CA SER A 81 -16.35 2.18 7.17
C SER A 81 -17.41 1.48 6.35
N TYR A 82 -17.25 1.42 5.03
CA TYR A 82 -18.17 0.69 4.17
C TYR A 82 -18.07 -0.83 4.37
N VAL A 83 -16.85 -1.36 4.57
CA VAL A 83 -16.65 -2.78 4.93
C VAL A 83 -17.40 -3.13 6.22
N VAL A 84 -17.25 -2.34 7.27
CA VAL A 84 -17.93 -2.58 8.57
C VAL A 84 -19.43 -2.46 8.43
N TRP A 85 -19.92 -1.45 7.70
CA TRP A 85 -21.34 -1.31 7.41
C TRP A 85 -21.87 -2.54 6.68
N ALA A 86 -21.28 -2.93 5.55
CA ALA A 86 -21.74 -4.07 4.74
C ALA A 86 -21.69 -5.37 5.54
N ALA A 87 -20.63 -5.59 6.33
CA ALA A 87 -20.52 -6.74 7.23
C ALA A 87 -21.64 -6.77 8.28
N SER A 88 -21.99 -5.61 8.87
CA SER A 88 -23.06 -5.51 9.87
C SER A 88 -24.45 -5.84 9.32
N GLN A 89 -24.67 -5.69 8.01
CA GLN A 89 -25.95 -6.02 7.36
C GLN A 89 -26.13 -7.53 7.13
N VAL A 90 -25.03 -8.29 7.06
CA VAL A 90 -25.04 -9.71 6.68
C VAL A 90 -24.72 -10.62 7.87
N TYR A 91 -23.83 -10.18 8.75
CA TYR A 91 -23.38 -10.95 9.89
C TYR A 91 -24.35 -10.78 11.06
N LYS A 92 -25.04 -11.86 11.45
CA LYS A 92 -26.12 -11.82 12.46
C LYS A 92 -25.68 -11.51 13.90
N LYS A 93 -24.38 -11.53 14.18
CA LYS A 93 -23.81 -11.18 15.50
C LYS A 93 -23.13 -9.81 15.39
N SER A 94 -22.82 -9.18 16.51
CA SER A 94 -22.05 -7.92 16.49
C SER A 94 -20.65 -8.16 15.90
N VAL A 95 -20.25 -7.30 14.95
CA VAL A 95 -18.90 -7.29 14.37
C VAL A 95 -17.95 -6.67 15.40
N LYS A 96 -16.81 -7.33 15.66
CA LYS A 96 -15.72 -6.69 16.41
C LYS A 96 -14.89 -5.84 15.47
N THR A 97 -14.52 -4.65 15.88
CA THR A 97 -13.70 -3.73 15.08
C THR A 97 -12.44 -3.39 15.84
N TYR A 98 -11.33 -3.26 15.11
CA TYR A 98 -10.02 -2.99 15.68
C TYR A 98 -9.41 -1.78 14.99
N THR A 99 -8.85 -0.86 15.78
CA THR A 99 -8.33 0.42 15.29
C THR A 99 -6.98 0.70 15.93
N CYS A 100 -5.94 0.90 15.12
CA CYS A 100 -4.67 1.39 15.62
C CYS A 100 -4.77 2.88 15.96
N TYR A 101 -4.19 3.29 17.08
CA TYR A 101 -4.05 4.68 17.45
C TYR A 101 -2.63 4.98 17.95
N TYR A 102 -2.26 6.25 17.88
CA TYR A 102 -0.93 6.75 18.21
C TYR A 102 -1.09 7.94 19.16
N ASP A 103 -0.08 8.21 20.00
CA ASP A 103 -0.11 9.39 20.88
C ASP A 103 -0.08 10.70 20.07
N ASN A 104 0.44 10.66 18.85
CA ASN A 104 0.47 11.80 17.96
C ASN A 104 -0.91 12.00 17.29
N PRO A 105 -1.63 13.12 17.59
CA PRO A 105 -2.96 13.37 17.04
C PRO A 105 -3.00 13.47 15.51
N LEU A 106 -1.86 13.71 14.85
CA LEU A 106 -1.75 13.74 13.39
C LEU A 106 -2.02 12.37 12.75
N PHE A 107 -1.84 11.27 13.50
CA PHE A 107 -2.04 9.91 13.03
C PHE A 107 -3.23 9.20 13.71
N ASP A 108 -3.84 9.83 14.72
CA ASP A 108 -4.95 9.23 15.46
C ASP A 108 -6.30 9.42 14.75
N GLU A 109 -6.98 8.30 14.50
CA GLU A 109 -8.33 8.22 13.91
C GLU A 109 -9.35 7.50 14.82
N ILE A 110 -8.98 7.17 16.07
CA ILE A 110 -9.77 6.32 16.97
C ILE A 110 -11.20 6.85 17.20
N ASN A 111 -11.36 8.16 17.31
CA ASN A 111 -12.67 8.76 17.55
C ASN A 111 -13.62 8.59 16.35
N GLN A 112 -13.06 8.64 15.12
CA GLN A 112 -13.85 8.39 13.90
C GLN A 112 -14.23 6.91 13.81
N ALA A 113 -13.30 6.01 14.09
CA ALA A 113 -13.58 4.58 14.12
C ALA A 113 -14.66 4.22 15.16
N ARG A 114 -14.60 4.76 16.38
CA ARG A 114 -15.63 4.57 17.41
C ARG A 114 -17.01 5.05 16.96
N TYR A 115 -17.07 6.20 16.27
CA TYR A 115 -18.32 6.72 15.71
C TYR A 115 -18.94 5.75 14.70
N VAL A 116 -18.13 5.25 13.76
CA VAL A 116 -18.58 4.28 12.74
C VAL A 116 -19.03 2.97 13.40
N ALA A 117 -18.25 2.44 14.34
CA ALA A 117 -18.59 1.21 15.04
C ALA A 117 -19.93 1.33 15.79
N LYS A 118 -20.15 2.42 16.53
CA LYS A 118 -21.41 2.68 17.21
C LYS A 118 -22.59 2.70 16.23
N ARG A 119 -22.43 3.33 15.08
CA ARG A 119 -23.48 3.44 14.05
C ARG A 119 -23.79 2.08 13.39
N CYS A 120 -22.81 1.19 13.30
CA CYS A 120 -22.96 -0.15 12.76
C CYS A 120 -23.26 -1.22 13.83
N ASN A 121 -23.60 -0.83 15.06
CA ASN A 121 -23.80 -1.74 16.20
C ASN A 121 -22.63 -2.73 16.40
N ALA A 122 -21.41 -2.23 16.21
CA ALA A 122 -20.15 -2.95 16.32
C ALA A 122 -19.39 -2.52 17.59
N ALA A 123 -18.58 -3.43 18.14
CA ALA A 123 -17.71 -3.13 19.28
C ALA A 123 -16.32 -2.71 18.78
N ASN A 124 -15.81 -1.55 19.18
CA ASN A 124 -14.49 -1.07 18.77
C ASN A 124 -13.44 -1.22 19.86
N THR A 125 -12.31 -1.80 19.49
CA THR A 125 -11.13 -1.96 20.33
C THR A 125 -9.99 -1.13 19.77
N GLY A 126 -9.55 -0.13 20.54
CA GLY A 126 -8.38 0.67 20.21
C GLY A 126 -7.09 -0.04 20.59
N ILE A 127 -6.13 -0.07 19.67
CA ILE A 127 -4.82 -0.68 19.85
C ILE A 127 -3.76 0.40 19.75
N LYS A 128 -3.11 0.72 20.86
CA LYS A 128 -2.01 1.68 20.87
C LYS A 128 -0.82 1.09 20.12
N VAL A 129 -0.20 1.87 19.24
CA VAL A 129 1.07 1.53 18.59
C VAL A 129 2.11 2.61 18.91
N ASP A 130 3.28 2.20 19.38
CA ASP A 130 4.36 3.08 19.81
C ASP A 130 5.76 2.52 19.45
N GLU A 131 6.82 3.22 19.81
CA GLU A 131 8.20 2.92 19.42
C GLU A 131 8.72 1.56 19.92
N LYS A 132 8.15 1.02 21.01
CA LYS A 132 8.56 -0.30 21.52
C LYS A 132 8.04 -1.41 20.62
N ASP A 133 7.01 -1.14 19.82
CA ASP A 133 6.46 -2.13 18.89
C ASP A 133 7.42 -2.41 17.73
N LEU A 134 8.48 -1.63 17.53
CA LEU A 134 9.57 -1.99 16.62
C LEU A 134 10.15 -3.38 16.94
N ASP A 135 10.06 -3.84 18.20
CA ASP A 135 10.52 -5.17 18.59
C ASP A 135 9.66 -6.32 18.02
N LEU A 136 8.50 -6.01 17.42
CA LEU A 136 7.68 -6.98 16.67
C LEU A 136 8.16 -7.17 15.22
N LEU A 137 9.08 -6.34 14.71
CA LEU A 137 9.54 -6.42 13.32
C LEU A 137 10.11 -7.80 12.94
N PRO A 138 10.95 -8.48 13.77
CA PRO A 138 11.43 -9.82 13.44
C PRO A 138 10.31 -10.84 13.23
N GLU A 139 9.34 -10.88 14.14
CA GLU A 139 8.18 -11.77 14.02
C GLU A 139 7.33 -11.45 12.80
N MET A 140 7.05 -10.16 12.59
CA MET A 140 6.28 -9.69 11.44
C MET A 140 6.96 -10.11 10.13
N ILE A 141 8.28 -9.90 10.02
CA ILE A 141 9.04 -10.22 8.80
C ILE A 141 9.16 -11.73 8.62
N TYR A 142 9.29 -12.50 9.70
CA TYR A 142 9.21 -13.95 9.67
C TYR A 142 7.85 -14.42 9.14
N ALA A 143 6.75 -13.88 9.66
CA ALA A 143 5.39 -14.17 9.22
C ALA A 143 5.16 -13.75 7.76
N ALA A 144 5.72 -12.61 7.34
CA ALA A 144 5.66 -12.13 5.96
C ALA A 144 6.51 -12.98 5.01
N GLY A 145 7.62 -13.57 5.45
CA GLY A 145 8.58 -14.31 4.62
C GLY A 145 9.42 -13.45 3.66
N GLU A 146 9.19 -12.14 3.62
CA GLU A 146 9.84 -11.17 2.72
C GLU A 146 9.92 -9.79 3.40
N PRO A 147 10.84 -8.90 2.98
CA PRO A 147 10.90 -7.53 3.49
C PRO A 147 9.57 -6.80 3.24
N VAL A 148 9.03 -6.20 4.30
CA VAL A 148 7.77 -5.45 4.26
C VAL A 148 7.90 -4.11 5.00
N LEU A 149 7.22 -3.09 4.48
CA LEU A 149 7.27 -1.70 4.92
C LEU A 149 5.89 -1.04 4.93
N ALA A 150 5.85 0.24 5.28
CA ALA A 150 4.67 1.08 5.40
C ALA A 150 3.85 0.68 6.62
N SER A 151 2.54 0.60 6.47
CA SER A 151 1.60 0.43 7.59
C SER A 151 1.63 -0.95 8.26
N SER A 152 2.45 -1.88 7.78
CA SER A 152 2.40 -3.30 8.15
C SER A 152 2.69 -3.60 9.61
N LEU A 153 3.54 -2.83 10.31
CA LEU A 153 3.81 -3.06 11.73
C LEU A 153 2.54 -2.90 12.58
N SER A 154 1.84 -1.77 12.41
CA SER A 154 0.56 -1.51 13.08
C SER A 154 -0.49 -2.56 12.73
N ILE A 155 -0.56 -2.98 11.47
CA ILE A 155 -1.51 -4.03 11.04
C ILE A 155 -1.16 -5.38 11.65
N PHE A 156 0.11 -5.77 11.68
CA PHE A 156 0.54 -7.03 12.26
C PHE A 156 0.20 -7.09 13.76
N LYS A 157 0.53 -6.03 14.51
CA LYS A 157 0.15 -5.92 15.93
C LYS A 157 -1.37 -6.00 16.12
N LEU A 158 -2.13 -5.31 15.28
CA LEU A 158 -3.60 -5.35 15.32
C LEU A 158 -4.13 -6.76 15.10
N MET A 159 -3.66 -7.44 14.06
CA MET A 159 -4.09 -8.80 13.73
C MET A 159 -3.68 -9.77 14.83
N LYS A 160 -2.49 -9.62 15.40
CA LYS A 160 -1.97 -10.46 16.49
C LYS A 160 -2.82 -10.36 17.76
N LEU A 161 -3.37 -9.19 18.07
CA LEU A 161 -4.31 -9.02 19.19
C LEU A 161 -5.72 -9.50 18.82
N ALA A 162 -6.18 -9.20 17.60
CA ALA A 162 -7.49 -9.62 17.13
C ALA A 162 -7.63 -11.16 17.06
N SER A 163 -6.56 -11.88 16.72
CA SER A 163 -6.54 -13.35 16.62
C SER A 163 -6.92 -14.07 17.92
N GLN A 164 -6.75 -13.39 19.07
CA GLN A 164 -7.15 -13.92 20.37
C GLN A 164 -8.67 -13.94 20.54
N GLU A 165 -9.40 -13.17 19.75
CA GLU A 165 -10.83 -12.92 19.92
C GLU A 165 -11.69 -13.33 18.72
N VAL A 166 -11.14 -13.34 17.51
CA VAL A 166 -11.86 -13.60 16.25
C VAL A 166 -11.14 -14.64 15.39
N ASP A 167 -11.90 -15.40 14.59
CA ASP A 167 -11.35 -16.41 13.66
C ASP A 167 -11.17 -15.86 12.24
N THR A 168 -11.85 -14.74 11.95
CA THR A 168 -11.89 -14.09 10.64
C THR A 168 -11.74 -12.59 10.81
N ILE A 169 -10.89 -11.94 10.01
CA ILE A 169 -10.75 -10.48 10.00
C ILE A 169 -10.95 -9.90 8.60
N PHE A 170 -11.78 -8.87 8.49
CA PHE A 170 -11.96 -8.10 7.25
C PHE A 170 -11.02 -6.89 7.20
N THR A 171 -10.58 -6.53 6.00
CA THR A 171 -9.74 -5.35 5.74
C THR A 171 -10.39 -4.43 4.70
N GLY A 172 -9.92 -3.18 4.66
CA GLY A 172 -10.28 -2.21 3.62
C GLY A 172 -9.33 -2.19 2.43
N ASP A 173 -8.48 -3.21 2.27
CA ASP A 173 -7.47 -3.21 1.20
C ASP A 173 -8.13 -3.22 -0.17
N GLY A 174 -7.61 -2.39 -1.07
CA GLY A 174 -8.01 -2.35 -2.47
C GLY A 174 -8.90 -1.16 -2.79
N GLY A 175 -9.65 -0.63 -1.81
CA GLY A 175 -10.57 0.51 -2.00
C GLY A 175 -9.87 1.75 -2.58
N ASN A 176 -8.86 2.25 -1.88
CA ASN A 176 -8.00 3.31 -2.39
C ASN A 176 -7.32 3.00 -3.74
N ASN A 177 -7.00 1.74 -4.04
CA ASN A 177 -6.30 1.37 -5.28
C ASN A 177 -7.24 1.40 -6.49
N ILE A 178 -8.47 0.90 -6.34
CA ILE A 178 -9.46 0.79 -7.42
C ILE A 178 -10.19 2.11 -7.68
N TYR A 179 -10.46 2.92 -6.64
CA TYR A 179 -11.14 4.21 -6.81
C TYR A 179 -10.19 5.39 -7.08
N HIS A 180 -8.95 5.36 -6.58
CA HIS A 180 -8.00 6.44 -6.83
C HIS A 180 -7.04 6.06 -7.95
N HIS A 181 -7.23 6.69 -9.10
CA HIS A 181 -6.15 6.89 -10.05
C HIS A 181 -5.05 7.74 -9.37
N LEU A 182 -3.78 7.55 -9.74
CA LEU A 182 -2.62 8.26 -9.18
C LEU A 182 -2.58 9.75 -9.58
N TYR A 183 -3.63 10.52 -9.35
CA TYR A 183 -3.61 11.97 -9.56
C TYR A 183 -2.61 12.63 -8.59
N PRO A 184 -1.75 13.54 -9.07
CA PRO A 184 -1.84 14.28 -10.34
C PRO A 184 -1.18 13.61 -11.56
N VAL A 185 -0.56 12.43 -11.44
CA VAL A 185 0.26 11.77 -12.48
C VAL A 185 -0.51 11.57 -13.78
N SER A 186 -1.78 11.16 -13.72
CA SER A 186 -2.62 11.00 -14.92
C SER A 186 -2.84 12.33 -15.67
N GLU A 187 -3.10 13.44 -14.97
CA GLU A 187 -3.21 14.75 -15.64
C GLU A 187 -1.87 15.23 -16.20
N ILE A 188 -0.79 15.03 -15.44
CA ILE A 188 0.57 15.36 -15.90
C ILE A 188 0.87 14.58 -17.18
N HIS A 189 0.48 13.30 -17.26
CA HIS A 189 0.59 12.51 -18.48
C HIS A 189 -0.20 13.14 -19.63
N ARG A 190 -1.45 13.55 -19.43
CA ARG A 190 -2.24 14.19 -20.50
C ARG A 190 -1.58 15.48 -21.01
N CYS A 191 -0.93 16.24 -20.14
CA CYS A 191 -0.18 17.45 -20.49
C CYS A 191 1.17 17.15 -21.17
N LEU A 192 1.87 16.08 -20.79
CA LEU A 192 3.25 15.82 -21.19
C LEU A 192 3.45 14.67 -22.19
N LYS A 193 2.40 13.91 -22.52
CA LYS A 193 2.50 12.68 -23.35
C LYS A 193 3.11 12.89 -24.73
N ASP A 194 2.93 14.08 -25.31
CA ASP A 194 3.42 14.44 -26.64
C ASP A 194 4.64 15.39 -26.57
N VAL A 195 5.11 15.72 -25.36
CA VAL A 195 6.28 16.57 -25.15
C VAL A 195 7.57 15.75 -25.33
N PRO A 196 8.54 16.23 -26.14
CA PRO A 196 9.82 15.55 -26.33
C PRO A 196 10.58 15.28 -25.03
N LEU A 197 11.34 14.18 -24.99
CA LEU A 197 12.04 13.73 -23.77
C LEU A 197 13.00 14.80 -23.21
N PHE A 198 13.71 15.53 -24.07
CA PHE A 198 14.66 16.55 -23.62
C PHE A 198 13.95 17.73 -22.92
N VAL A 199 12.76 18.12 -23.39
CA VAL A 199 11.94 19.15 -22.75
C VAL A 199 11.40 18.66 -21.41
N ARG A 200 10.91 17.42 -21.34
CA ARG A 200 10.46 16.83 -20.06
C ARG A 200 11.58 16.74 -19.03
N LYS A 201 12.79 16.37 -19.46
CA LYS A 201 14.00 16.39 -18.61
C LYS A 201 14.33 17.81 -18.14
N ALA A 202 14.22 18.82 -18.99
CA ALA A 202 14.44 20.22 -18.62
C ALA A 202 13.39 20.71 -17.59
N ILE A 203 12.10 20.41 -17.80
CA ILE A 203 11.02 20.72 -16.84
C ILE A 203 11.32 20.06 -15.49
N TYR A 204 11.65 18.77 -15.47
CA TYR A 204 12.02 18.08 -14.23
C TYR A 204 13.24 18.71 -13.56
N ALA A 205 14.28 19.06 -14.31
CA ALA A 205 15.49 19.68 -13.78
C ALA A 205 15.19 21.05 -13.13
N LEU A 206 14.37 21.88 -13.78
CA LEU A 206 13.93 23.17 -13.23
C LEU A 206 13.15 22.98 -11.93
N VAL A 207 12.14 22.10 -11.92
CA VAL A 207 11.35 21.84 -10.70
C VAL A 207 12.22 21.25 -9.59
N SER A 208 13.14 20.34 -9.93
CA SER A 208 14.06 19.74 -8.97
C SER A 208 15.03 20.76 -8.36
N GLY A 209 15.57 21.68 -9.17
CA GLY A 209 16.41 22.78 -8.70
C GLY A 209 15.65 23.69 -7.74
N SER A 210 14.46 24.15 -8.15
CA SER A 210 13.60 25.00 -7.33
C SER A 210 13.16 24.34 -6.02
N ALA A 211 12.81 23.05 -6.04
CA ALA A 211 12.46 22.30 -4.84
C ALA A 211 13.64 22.23 -3.86
N SER A 212 14.85 22.03 -4.36
CA SER A 212 16.07 21.93 -3.55
C SER A 212 16.49 23.28 -2.95
N MET A 213 16.26 24.39 -3.66
CA MET A 213 16.60 25.74 -3.19
C MET A 213 15.59 26.32 -2.20
N THR A 214 14.29 26.04 -2.40
CA THR A 214 13.22 26.70 -1.63
C THR A 214 12.74 25.89 -0.43
N GLY A 215 13.01 24.58 -0.40
CA GLY A 215 12.42 23.67 0.59
C GLY A 215 10.88 23.59 0.51
N ASN A 216 10.27 24.08 -0.57
CA ASN A 216 8.82 24.17 -0.68
C ASN A 216 8.18 22.79 -0.89
N GLU A 217 7.26 22.42 -0.01
CA GLU A 217 6.55 21.13 -0.01
C GLU A 217 5.85 20.83 -1.34
N ARG A 218 5.18 21.81 -1.95
CA ARG A 218 4.48 21.59 -3.23
C ARG A 218 5.44 21.38 -4.39
N LEU A 219 6.59 22.06 -4.38
CA LEU A 219 7.63 21.83 -5.38
C LEU A 219 8.28 20.46 -5.19
N TRP A 220 8.45 20.03 -3.94
CA TRP A 220 8.88 18.67 -3.62
C TRP A 220 7.86 17.63 -4.14
N GLU A 221 6.57 17.79 -3.89
CA GLU A 221 5.53 16.89 -4.42
C GLU A 221 5.52 16.87 -5.95
N LEU A 222 5.60 18.03 -6.58
CA LEU A 222 5.62 18.15 -8.05
C LEU A 222 6.86 17.50 -8.66
N LYS A 223 8.05 17.68 -8.05
CA LYS A 223 9.29 17.00 -8.45
C LYS A 223 9.07 15.49 -8.51
N HIS A 224 8.45 14.92 -7.48
CA HIS A 224 8.19 13.49 -7.39
C HIS A 224 7.13 13.00 -8.38
N ALA A 225 6.06 13.77 -8.57
CA ALA A 225 5.04 13.46 -9.59
C ALA A 225 5.61 13.54 -11.02
N LEU A 226 6.60 14.40 -11.27
CA LEU A 226 7.28 14.55 -12.55
C LEU A 226 8.40 13.53 -12.79
N TYR A 227 8.92 12.88 -11.75
CA TYR A 227 10.04 11.95 -11.83
C TYR A 227 9.91 10.88 -12.95
N PRO A 228 8.79 10.13 -13.07
CA PRO A 228 8.66 9.11 -14.12
C PRO A 228 8.67 9.71 -15.54
N PHE A 229 8.30 10.98 -15.71
CA PHE A 229 8.26 11.65 -17.01
C PHE A 229 9.64 12.04 -17.55
N ARG A 230 10.72 11.86 -16.78
CA ARG A 230 12.11 12.05 -17.26
C ARG A 230 12.65 10.87 -18.07
N TYR A 231 11.92 9.76 -18.09
CA TYR A 231 12.25 8.52 -18.78
C TYR A 231 11.46 8.38 -20.10
N ARG A 232 11.76 7.33 -20.88
CA ARG A 232 10.92 6.96 -22.02
C ARG A 232 9.53 6.64 -21.46
N LEU A 233 8.50 7.28 -22.03
CA LEU A 233 7.13 7.05 -21.53
C LEU A 233 6.74 5.61 -21.83
N TYR A 234 5.97 5.02 -20.91
CA TYR A 234 5.40 3.67 -21.00
C TYR A 234 6.38 2.53 -20.70
N ASP A 235 7.69 2.75 -20.87
CA ASP A 235 8.74 1.82 -20.43
C ASP A 235 8.89 1.94 -18.90
N ASP A 236 8.64 0.85 -18.16
CA ASP A 236 8.78 0.76 -16.71
C ASP A 236 8.11 1.90 -15.92
N PHE A 237 7.07 2.52 -16.48
CA PHE A 237 6.50 3.75 -15.95
C PHE A 237 6.02 3.58 -14.51
N TYR A 238 5.33 2.46 -14.22
CA TYR A 238 4.86 2.17 -12.89
C TYR A 238 6.01 1.95 -11.89
N LEU A 239 7.08 1.26 -12.30
CA LEU A 239 8.28 1.06 -11.48
C LEU A 239 8.91 2.42 -11.12
N HIS A 240 9.10 3.30 -12.10
CA HIS A 240 9.61 4.64 -11.86
C HIS A 240 8.69 5.47 -10.96
N LEU A 241 7.37 5.24 -11.03
CA LEU A 241 6.38 5.94 -10.22
C LEU A 241 6.32 5.45 -8.76
N VAL A 242 6.69 4.21 -8.46
CA VAL A 242 6.60 3.68 -7.08
C VAL A 242 7.96 3.59 -6.38
N CYS A 243 9.05 3.35 -7.11
CA CYS A 243 10.37 3.15 -6.51
C CYS A 243 11.05 4.44 -6.06
N TYR A 244 10.65 5.61 -6.57
CA TYR A 244 11.33 6.88 -6.23
C TYR A 244 11.20 7.25 -4.74
N ARG A 245 10.14 6.78 -4.06
CA ARG A 245 9.75 7.28 -2.73
C ARG A 245 10.75 6.95 -1.62
N HIS A 246 11.57 5.92 -1.82
CA HIS A 246 12.53 5.49 -0.81
C HIS A 246 13.96 5.67 -1.33
N PHE A 247 14.33 4.97 -2.39
CA PHE A 247 15.65 5.10 -3.02
C PHE A 247 15.50 5.28 -4.53
N SER A 248 15.73 6.50 -5.00
CA SER A 248 15.81 6.77 -6.44
C SER A 248 16.97 6.01 -7.07
N GLU A 249 17.00 5.92 -8.40
CA GLU A 249 18.12 5.30 -9.12
C GLU A 249 19.48 5.91 -8.74
N ASP A 250 19.53 7.24 -8.61
CA ASP A 250 20.75 7.97 -8.26
C ASP A 250 21.16 7.73 -6.80
N GLU A 251 20.20 7.58 -5.89
CA GLU A 251 20.49 7.25 -4.49
C GLU A 251 20.95 5.79 -4.33
N ARG A 252 20.39 4.85 -5.11
CA ARG A 252 20.86 3.45 -5.12
C ARG A 252 22.31 3.33 -5.59
N LYS A 253 22.72 4.13 -6.58
CA LYS A 253 24.11 4.17 -7.07
C LYS A 253 25.09 4.64 -6.01
N LYS A 254 24.68 5.55 -5.13
CA LYS A 254 25.49 6.01 -3.99
C LYS A 254 25.48 5.00 -2.84
N LEU A 255 24.35 4.33 -2.64
CA LEU A 255 24.12 3.42 -1.52
C LEU A 255 24.83 2.08 -1.69
N PHE A 256 24.74 1.45 -2.86
CA PHE A 256 25.24 0.09 -3.09
C PHE A 256 26.66 0.07 -3.62
N LEU A 257 27.46 -0.90 -3.16
CA LEU A 257 28.78 -1.17 -3.73
C LEU A 257 28.67 -1.73 -5.18
N PRO A 258 29.73 -1.62 -6.02
CA PRO A 258 29.69 -2.01 -7.44
C PRO A 258 29.32 -3.46 -7.73
N MET A 259 29.41 -4.35 -6.72
CA MET A 259 29.04 -5.76 -6.85
C MET A 259 27.53 -5.99 -7.09
N PHE A 260 26.69 -4.98 -6.83
CA PHE A 260 25.26 -5.07 -7.09
C PHE A 260 24.92 -4.58 -8.50
N PRO A 261 24.06 -5.31 -9.24
CA PRO A 261 23.58 -4.84 -10.52
C PRO A 261 22.87 -3.49 -10.35
N GLN A 262 23.39 -2.47 -11.03
CA GLN A 262 22.91 -1.09 -10.95
C GLN A 262 21.57 -0.89 -11.69
N SER A 263 21.24 -1.79 -12.61
CA SER A 263 19.93 -1.91 -13.22
C SER A 263 19.20 -3.11 -12.62
N ILE A 264 17.99 -2.87 -12.12
CA ILE A 264 17.04 -3.96 -11.90
C ILE A 264 16.61 -4.41 -13.29
N SER A 265 16.78 -5.70 -13.60
CA SER A 265 16.37 -6.25 -14.90
C SER A 265 14.88 -6.00 -15.14
N GLU A 266 14.54 -5.58 -16.37
CA GLU A 266 13.19 -5.42 -16.95
C GLU A 266 12.28 -6.63 -16.69
N THR A 267 12.85 -7.80 -16.40
CA THR A 267 12.13 -9.08 -16.23
C THR A 267 11.92 -9.52 -14.78
N ALA A 268 12.58 -8.90 -13.80
CA ALA A 268 12.71 -9.49 -12.44
C ALA A 268 11.65 -9.04 -11.42
N LEU A 269 11.02 -7.88 -11.60
CA LEU A 269 10.07 -7.32 -10.61
C LEU A 269 8.70 -6.95 -11.19
N ALA A 270 8.59 -6.81 -12.51
CA ALA A 270 7.37 -6.47 -13.20
C ALA A 270 7.18 -7.50 -14.30
N ALA A 271 6.60 -8.65 -13.97
CA ALA A 271 6.09 -9.55 -15.00
C ALA A 271 4.99 -8.79 -15.79
N ASN A 272 5.40 -8.06 -16.83
CA ASN A 272 4.60 -7.59 -17.96
C ASN A 272 3.31 -6.81 -17.63
N MET A 273 3.43 -5.62 -17.04
CA MET A 273 2.35 -4.63 -17.13
C MET A 273 2.72 -3.51 -18.09
N LYS A 274 2.25 -3.67 -19.32
CA LYS A 274 2.37 -2.67 -20.37
C LYS A 274 1.41 -1.52 -20.05
N ILE A 275 1.95 -0.43 -19.51
CA ILE A 275 1.24 0.86 -19.53
C ILE A 275 1.24 1.31 -20.99
N SER A 276 0.09 1.72 -21.53
CA SER A 276 -0.05 2.12 -22.92
C SER A 276 -0.53 3.56 -23.04
N LYS A 277 -0.25 4.19 -24.19
CA LYS A 277 -0.80 5.52 -24.50
C LYS A 277 -2.34 5.49 -24.60
N ALA A 278 -2.92 4.37 -25.05
CA ALA A 278 -4.35 4.25 -25.33
C ALA A 278 -5.21 4.06 -24.07
N SER A 279 -4.71 3.32 -23.08
CA SER A 279 -5.42 2.98 -21.85
C SER A 279 -4.67 3.41 -20.58
N PHE A 280 -3.84 4.46 -20.66
CA PHE A 280 -2.93 4.89 -19.58
C PHE A 280 -3.55 4.90 -18.19
N ASP A 281 -4.73 5.52 -18.04
CA ASP A 281 -5.42 5.66 -16.74
C ASP A 281 -5.88 4.33 -16.16
N ASP A 282 -6.35 3.43 -17.04
CA ASP A 282 -6.90 2.13 -16.68
C ASP A 282 -5.75 1.15 -16.39
N ASP A 283 -4.70 1.17 -17.22
CA ASP A 283 -3.47 0.42 -16.99
C ASP A 283 -2.83 0.83 -15.65
N LEU A 284 -2.90 2.11 -15.29
CA LEU A 284 -2.37 2.62 -14.03
C LEU A 284 -3.18 2.17 -12.81
N ILE A 285 -4.51 2.11 -12.91
CA ILE A 285 -5.35 1.50 -11.87
C ILE A 285 -4.98 0.02 -11.71
N SER A 286 -4.96 -0.71 -12.83
CA SER A 286 -4.66 -2.15 -12.84
C SER A 286 -3.30 -2.44 -12.22
N ALA A 287 -2.26 -1.69 -12.61
CA ALA A 287 -0.93 -1.82 -12.04
C ALA A 287 -0.89 -1.52 -10.55
N ARG A 288 -1.58 -0.47 -10.12
CA ARG A 288 -1.65 -0.12 -8.70
C ARG A 288 -2.43 -1.14 -7.87
N PHE A 289 -3.46 -1.75 -8.44
CA PHE A 289 -4.28 -2.74 -7.77
C PHE A 289 -3.56 -4.10 -7.70
N VAL A 290 -2.97 -4.55 -8.79
CA VAL A 290 -2.24 -5.84 -8.82
C VAL A 290 -0.93 -5.75 -8.03
N HIS A 291 -0.03 -4.84 -8.36
CA HIS A 291 1.29 -4.79 -7.73
C HIS A 291 1.29 -4.06 -6.40
N GLY A 292 0.60 -2.91 -6.34
CA GLY A 292 0.57 -2.09 -5.12
C GLY A 292 -0.33 -2.66 -4.02
N ASN A 293 -1.29 -3.53 -4.35
CA ASN A 293 -2.23 -4.09 -3.38
C ASN A 293 -2.16 -5.61 -3.29
N MET A 294 -2.49 -6.34 -4.36
CA MET A 294 -2.56 -7.80 -4.31
C MET A 294 -1.20 -8.46 -4.02
N GLU A 295 -0.14 -8.08 -4.73
CA GLU A 295 1.20 -8.67 -4.55
C GLU A 295 1.97 -8.14 -3.34
N TYR A 296 1.47 -7.05 -2.73
CA TYR A 296 2.12 -6.39 -1.60
C TYR A 296 1.20 -6.41 -0.37
N VAL A 297 0.34 -5.39 -0.20
CA VAL A 297 -0.47 -5.20 1.01
C VAL A 297 -1.28 -6.45 1.39
N SER A 298 -2.15 -6.94 0.50
CA SER A 298 -3.05 -8.05 0.82
C SER A 298 -2.33 -9.39 0.91
N THR A 299 -1.26 -9.59 0.14
CA THR A 299 -0.41 -10.78 0.31
C THR A 299 0.17 -10.83 1.73
N PHE A 300 0.64 -9.70 2.27
CA PHE A 300 1.17 -9.70 3.65
C PHE A 300 0.08 -9.89 4.68
N HIS A 301 -1.08 -9.26 4.54
CA HIS A 301 -2.20 -9.50 5.46
C HIS A 301 -2.64 -10.96 5.44
N GLU A 302 -2.64 -11.61 4.27
CA GLU A 302 -2.94 -13.04 4.15
C GLU A 302 -1.87 -13.92 4.83
N ARG A 303 -0.59 -13.60 4.65
CA ARG A 303 0.51 -14.30 5.34
C ARG A 303 0.46 -14.11 6.85
N PHE A 304 0.16 -12.90 7.34
CA PHE A 304 -0.05 -12.61 8.75
C PHE A 304 -1.25 -13.39 9.32
N ALA A 305 -2.39 -13.38 8.62
CA ALA A 305 -3.56 -14.12 9.05
C ALA A 305 -3.26 -15.62 9.15
N ARG A 306 -2.61 -16.21 8.14
CA ARG A 306 -2.20 -17.62 8.16
C ARG A 306 -1.28 -17.91 9.34
N TYR A 307 -0.25 -17.08 9.56
CA TYR A 307 0.67 -17.23 10.68
C TYR A 307 -0.05 -17.17 12.03
N LEU A 308 -1.06 -16.32 12.16
CA LEU A 308 -1.87 -16.15 13.37
C LEU A 308 -3.06 -17.12 13.49
N GLY A 309 -3.23 -18.06 12.57
CA GLY A 309 -4.33 -19.02 12.58
C GLY A 309 -5.71 -18.43 12.28
N MET A 310 -5.77 -17.33 11.53
CA MET A 310 -7.00 -16.63 11.15
C MET A 310 -7.27 -16.72 9.64
N SER A 311 -8.52 -16.49 9.25
CA SER A 311 -8.87 -16.13 7.86
C SER A 311 -8.89 -14.60 7.68
N VAL A 312 -8.45 -14.11 6.53
CA VAL A 312 -8.60 -12.70 6.13
C VAL A 312 -9.51 -12.58 4.92
N PHE A 313 -10.27 -11.48 4.83
CA PHE A 313 -11.05 -11.13 3.65
C PHE A 313 -10.89 -9.65 3.29
N THR A 314 -10.81 -9.39 2.00
CA THR A 314 -10.66 -8.07 1.39
C THR A 314 -11.84 -7.86 0.43
N PRO A 315 -13.02 -7.39 0.89
CA PRO A 315 -14.22 -7.33 0.06
C PRO A 315 -14.06 -6.55 -1.24
N TYR A 316 -13.23 -5.50 -1.27
CA TYR A 316 -12.90 -4.76 -2.50
C TYR A 316 -12.25 -5.60 -3.60
N GLN A 317 -11.69 -6.76 -3.25
CA GLN A 317 -11.10 -7.72 -4.18
C GLN A 317 -12.05 -8.86 -4.56
N SER A 318 -13.31 -8.83 -4.10
CA SER A 318 -14.32 -9.74 -4.62
C SER A 318 -14.57 -9.41 -6.09
N ARG A 319 -14.80 -10.44 -6.92
CA ARG A 319 -15.02 -10.26 -8.35
C ARG A 319 -16.19 -9.32 -8.62
N GLU A 320 -17.29 -9.51 -7.91
CA GLU A 320 -18.54 -8.76 -8.06
C GLU A 320 -18.33 -7.27 -7.75
N VAL A 321 -17.62 -6.98 -6.66
CA VAL A 321 -17.31 -5.60 -6.26
C VAL A 321 -16.34 -4.96 -7.24
N MET A 322 -15.29 -5.68 -7.66
CA MET A 322 -14.33 -5.18 -8.64
C MET A 322 -14.99 -4.88 -9.98
N GLU A 323 -15.75 -5.83 -10.54
CA GLU A 323 -16.43 -5.69 -11.83
C GLU A 323 -17.46 -4.55 -11.80
N PHE A 324 -18.16 -4.37 -10.67
CA PHE A 324 -19.03 -3.22 -10.50
C PHE A 324 -18.25 -1.90 -10.59
N ILE A 325 -17.17 -1.75 -9.82
CA ILE A 325 -16.39 -0.50 -9.78
C ILE A 325 -15.73 -0.23 -11.15
N ASP A 326 -15.25 -1.29 -11.78
CA ASP A 326 -14.64 -1.26 -13.11
C ASP A 326 -15.61 -0.78 -14.20
N SER A 327 -16.90 -1.09 -14.03
CA SER A 327 -17.97 -0.65 -14.93
C SER A 327 -18.35 0.83 -14.80
N LEU A 328 -17.91 1.51 -13.73
CA LEU A 328 -18.30 2.90 -13.47
C LEU A 328 -17.66 3.87 -14.50
N PRO A 329 -18.40 4.92 -14.91
CA PRO A 329 -17.80 6.04 -15.63
C PRO A 329 -16.69 6.71 -14.81
N ARG A 330 -15.71 7.33 -15.48
CA ARG A 330 -14.54 7.93 -14.80
C ARG A 330 -14.94 9.01 -13.78
N ASP A 331 -15.96 9.82 -14.07
CA ASP A 331 -16.43 10.87 -13.15
C ASP A 331 -17.09 10.33 -11.87
N PHE A 332 -17.46 9.05 -11.85
CA PHE A 332 -17.92 8.35 -10.64
C PHE A 332 -16.76 7.81 -9.80
N LEU A 333 -15.57 7.65 -10.38
CA LEU A 333 -14.35 7.36 -9.61
C LEU A 333 -13.73 8.67 -9.09
N TYR A 334 -13.60 9.67 -9.98
CA TYR A 334 -12.92 10.93 -9.69
C TYR A 334 -13.51 12.12 -10.46
N LYS A 335 -14.25 12.98 -9.75
CA LYS A 335 -14.97 14.12 -10.33
C LYS A 335 -14.19 15.43 -10.15
N GLY A 336 -13.99 16.17 -11.23
CA GLY A 336 -13.45 17.54 -11.19
C GLY A 336 -12.82 18.01 -12.49
N ASN A 337 -12.52 19.31 -12.57
CA ASN A 337 -11.83 19.90 -13.72
C ASN A 337 -10.31 19.67 -13.67
N THR A 338 -9.60 19.92 -14.78
CA THR A 338 -8.15 19.66 -14.90
C THR A 338 -7.32 20.29 -13.78
N ILE A 339 -7.65 21.52 -13.35
CA ILE A 339 -6.92 22.22 -12.28
C ILE A 339 -7.14 21.53 -10.94
N GLN A 340 -8.38 21.17 -10.61
CA GLN A 340 -8.69 20.41 -9.40
C GLN A 340 -7.97 19.06 -9.39
N LYS A 341 -7.91 18.39 -10.55
CA LYS A 341 -7.25 17.10 -10.69
C LYS A 341 -5.72 17.21 -10.55
N LEU A 342 -5.09 18.23 -11.15
CA LEU A 342 -3.66 18.54 -11.02
C LEU A 342 -3.25 18.98 -9.60
N THR A 343 -4.13 19.67 -8.89
CA THR A 343 -3.86 20.15 -7.52
C THR A 343 -4.29 19.15 -6.44
N ASN A 344 -4.69 17.93 -6.83
CA ASN A 344 -5.15 16.86 -5.94
C ASN A 344 -6.38 17.26 -5.09
N LYS A 345 -7.19 18.21 -5.58
CA LYS A 345 -8.40 18.76 -4.94
C LYS A 345 -9.71 18.25 -5.54
N ALA A 346 -9.65 17.36 -6.53
CA ALA A 346 -10.87 16.80 -7.12
C ALA A 346 -11.56 15.80 -6.17
N TYR A 347 -12.85 15.59 -6.41
CA TYR A 347 -13.72 14.78 -5.56
C TYR A 347 -13.51 13.29 -5.83
N LYS A 348 -12.79 12.65 -4.91
CA LYS A 348 -12.42 11.24 -4.98
C LYS A 348 -13.53 10.31 -4.51
N MET A 349 -13.52 9.09 -5.06
CA MET A 349 -14.44 8.01 -4.74
C MET A 349 -15.92 8.44 -4.85
N ASN A 350 -16.24 9.23 -5.87
CA ASN A 350 -17.52 9.92 -5.97
C ASN A 350 -18.72 8.96 -5.77
N PHE A 351 -18.73 7.83 -6.48
CA PHE A 351 -19.77 6.81 -6.34
C PHE A 351 -19.81 6.17 -4.96
N HIS A 352 -18.64 5.83 -4.41
CA HIS A 352 -18.55 5.24 -3.07
C HIS A 352 -19.12 6.18 -1.99
N LYS A 353 -18.85 7.49 -2.13
CA LYS A 353 -19.42 8.53 -1.27
C LYS A 353 -20.92 8.66 -1.44
N LEU A 354 -21.45 8.54 -2.66
CA LEU A 354 -22.90 8.53 -2.90
C LEU A 354 -23.58 7.35 -2.21
N ALA A 355 -22.99 6.15 -2.28
CA ALA A 355 -23.48 4.97 -1.57
C ALA A 355 -23.43 5.17 -0.05
N LEU A 356 -22.29 5.65 0.49
CA LEU A 356 -22.14 5.90 1.92
C LEU A 356 -23.10 6.99 2.45
N LYS A 357 -23.45 8.00 1.66
CA LYS A 357 -24.41 9.07 2.05
C LYS A 357 -25.81 8.54 2.37
N LYS A 358 -26.17 7.34 1.89
CA LYS A 358 -27.43 6.68 2.30
C LYS A 358 -27.40 6.22 3.76
N HIS A 359 -26.20 5.99 4.31
CA HIS A 359 -26.01 5.35 5.62
C HIS A 359 -25.32 6.25 6.63
N PHE A 360 -24.57 7.26 6.21
CA PHE A 360 -23.80 8.16 7.07
C PHE A 360 -24.08 9.64 6.72
N PRO A 361 -24.01 10.57 7.69
CA PRO A 361 -24.24 11.99 7.44
C PRO A 361 -23.16 12.59 6.53
N SER A 362 -23.51 13.61 5.74
CA SER A 362 -22.59 14.29 4.82
C SER A 362 -21.30 14.77 5.49
N ASP A 363 -21.39 15.28 6.71
CA ASP A 363 -20.23 15.76 7.49
C ASP A 363 -19.20 14.68 7.78
N PHE A 364 -19.60 13.40 7.80
CA PHE A 364 -18.66 12.28 7.91
C PHE A 364 -17.98 12.00 6.56
N ILE A 365 -18.72 12.12 5.46
CA ILE A 365 -18.29 11.76 4.10
C ILE A 365 -17.34 12.81 3.49
N ASP A 366 -17.59 14.07 3.78
CA ASP A 366 -16.83 15.18 3.21
C ASP A 366 -15.55 15.50 4.02
N ARG A 367 -15.33 14.81 5.15
CA ARG A 367 -14.04 14.84 5.85
C ARG A 367 -12.95 14.20 5.00
N THR A 368 -11.82 14.89 4.91
CA THR A 368 -10.58 14.30 4.39
C THR A 368 -10.05 13.32 5.42
N GLY A 369 -9.99 12.03 5.06
CA GLY A 369 -9.28 11.03 5.86
C GLY A 369 -7.80 11.39 6.01
N LYS A 370 -7.16 10.90 7.07
CA LYS A 370 -5.73 11.08 7.26
C LYS A 370 -4.99 9.98 6.49
N PRO A 371 -3.79 10.24 5.95
CA PRO A 371 -2.97 9.16 5.42
C PRO A 371 -2.64 8.18 6.56
N PHE A 372 -2.83 6.88 6.31
CA PHE A 372 -2.47 5.83 7.25
C PHE A 372 -0.95 5.62 7.21
N ASP A 373 -0.23 6.53 7.84
CA ASP A 373 1.22 6.52 7.99
C ASP A 373 1.61 6.33 9.47
N GLN A 374 2.85 5.96 9.72
CA GLN A 374 3.39 5.72 11.05
C GLN A 374 4.45 6.78 11.37
N PRO A 375 4.59 7.20 12.64
CA PRO A 375 5.54 8.23 13.02
C PRO A 375 6.96 7.65 13.16
N PHE A 376 7.50 7.10 12.07
CA PHE A 376 8.79 6.39 12.06
C PHE A 376 9.94 7.26 12.54
N HIS A 377 9.93 8.56 12.20
CA HIS A 377 10.98 9.45 12.67
C HIS A 377 11.03 9.53 14.19
N THR A 378 9.89 9.75 14.87
CA THR A 378 9.86 9.83 16.34
C THR A 378 10.19 8.49 16.96
N TRP A 379 9.75 7.39 16.37
CA TRP A 379 10.05 6.05 16.88
C TRP A 379 11.53 5.70 16.77
N LEU A 380 12.16 5.96 15.62
CA LEU A 380 13.59 5.73 15.44
C LEU A 380 14.44 6.68 16.29
N ALA A 381 14.03 7.94 16.45
CA ALA A 381 14.68 8.88 17.35
C ALA A 381 14.62 8.44 18.82
N ALA A 382 13.50 7.83 19.23
CA ALA A 382 13.32 7.26 20.57
C ALA A 382 14.03 5.90 20.76
N ARG A 383 14.53 5.28 19.67
CA ARG A 383 15.23 3.98 19.68
C ARG A 383 16.64 4.08 19.07
N PRO A 384 17.55 4.85 19.69
CA PRO A 384 18.93 4.97 19.21
C PRO A 384 19.65 3.61 19.22
N ASP A 385 19.31 2.72 20.15
CA ASP A 385 19.78 1.33 20.20
C ASP A 385 19.54 0.60 18.88
N VAL A 386 18.33 0.70 18.32
CA VAL A 386 17.96 0.08 17.04
C VAL A 386 18.73 0.70 15.89
N THR A 387 18.79 2.03 15.81
CA THR A 387 19.47 2.71 14.70
C THR A 387 20.97 2.46 14.68
N SER A 388 21.62 2.41 15.85
CA SER A 388 23.04 2.09 15.98
C SER A 388 23.34 0.62 15.67
N ALA A 389 22.51 -0.31 16.15
CA ALA A 389 22.65 -1.73 15.84
C ALA A 389 22.47 -1.99 14.33
N LEU A 390 21.45 -1.38 13.72
CA LEU A 390 21.19 -1.46 12.29
C LEU A 390 22.38 -0.95 11.47
N LEU A 391 22.86 0.26 11.75
CA LEU A 391 24.00 0.84 11.03
C LEU A 391 25.23 -0.05 11.10
N SER A 392 25.49 -0.62 12.28
CA SER A 392 26.59 -1.57 12.49
C SER A 392 26.39 -2.85 11.67
N SER A 393 25.18 -3.41 11.64
CA SER A 393 24.88 -4.62 10.85
C SER A 393 25.02 -4.36 9.34
N LEU A 394 24.47 -3.25 8.84
CA LEU A 394 24.56 -2.87 7.42
C LEU A 394 26.01 -2.71 6.97
N LYS A 395 26.86 -2.10 7.82
CA LYS A 395 28.31 -1.99 7.55
C LYS A 395 29.00 -3.35 7.49
N ARG A 396 28.72 -4.24 8.45
CA ARG A 396 29.27 -5.61 8.48
C ARG A 396 28.82 -6.44 7.28
N ARG A 397 27.58 -6.25 6.80
CA ARG A 397 27.04 -6.96 5.64
C ARG A 397 27.83 -6.71 4.35
N GLY A 398 28.48 -5.55 4.25
CA GLY A 398 29.36 -5.23 3.13
C GLY A 398 28.65 -5.06 1.79
N TRP A 399 27.34 -4.74 1.79
CA TRP A 399 26.59 -4.45 0.56
C TRP A 399 26.58 -2.96 0.19
N TYR A 400 26.82 -2.11 1.19
CA TYR A 400 26.53 -0.70 1.15
C TYR A 400 27.80 0.13 1.29
N ASP A 401 27.79 1.33 0.71
CA ASP A 401 28.82 2.34 0.96
C ASP A 401 28.69 2.87 2.39
N ALA A 402 29.73 2.64 3.18
CA ALA A 402 29.74 2.97 4.60
C ALA A 402 29.70 4.49 4.87
N ALA A 403 30.28 5.32 4.00
CA ALA A 403 30.30 6.77 4.17
C ALA A 403 28.93 7.38 3.85
N TYR A 404 28.27 6.87 2.81
CA TYR A 404 26.90 7.25 2.49
C TYR A 404 25.93 6.85 3.60
N LEU A 405 26.04 5.63 4.15
CA LEU A 405 25.24 5.21 5.30
C LEU A 405 25.42 6.13 6.51
N GLU A 406 26.66 6.44 6.89
CA GLU A 406 26.93 7.36 8.01
C GLU A 406 26.32 8.74 7.79
N THR A 407 26.46 9.28 6.58
CA THR A 407 25.88 10.57 6.21
C THR A 407 24.36 10.53 6.34
N MET A 408 23.71 9.51 5.77
CA MET A 408 22.26 9.33 5.81
C MET A 408 21.71 9.22 7.25
N PHE A 409 22.36 8.43 8.11
CA PHE A 409 21.96 8.29 9.51
C PHE A 409 22.26 9.56 10.32
N ALA A 410 23.34 10.29 10.02
CA ALA A 410 23.62 11.57 10.66
C ALA A 410 22.61 12.65 10.26
N GLU A 411 22.22 12.71 8.98
CA GLU A 411 21.18 13.60 8.50
C GLU A 411 19.83 13.28 9.16
N HIS A 412 19.48 12.00 9.32
CA HIS A 412 18.28 11.60 10.05
C HIS A 412 18.25 12.15 11.49
N ARG A 413 19.36 12.05 12.22
CA ARG A 413 19.47 12.54 13.61
C ARG A 413 19.34 14.06 13.72
N ARG A 414 19.73 14.80 12.66
CA ARG A 414 19.69 16.27 12.62
C ARG A 414 18.38 16.83 12.06
N GLN A 415 17.54 15.98 11.46
CA GLN A 415 16.29 16.41 10.83
C GLN A 415 15.31 16.93 11.87
N TYR A 416 14.81 18.14 11.65
CA TYR A 416 13.73 18.74 12.42
C TYR A 416 12.38 18.33 11.82
N GLN A 417 11.39 17.97 12.65
CA GLN A 417 10.02 17.70 12.18
C GLN A 417 9.24 19.01 12.02
N SER A 418 8.70 19.26 10.82
CA SER A 418 7.60 20.20 10.68
C SER A 418 6.27 19.49 10.97
N ASP A 419 5.30 20.20 11.58
CA ASP A 419 3.97 19.67 11.90
C ASP A 419 3.08 19.40 10.67
N ARG A 420 3.62 19.49 9.45
CA ARG A 420 2.89 19.30 8.20
C ARG A 420 3.13 17.89 7.66
N ILE A 421 2.04 17.12 7.58
CA ILE A 421 1.94 15.66 7.32
C ILE A 421 2.59 15.13 6.01
N PHE A 422 3.31 15.91 5.20
CA PHE A 422 4.00 15.37 4.02
C PHE A 422 5.54 15.34 4.14
N CYS A 423 6.10 15.97 5.18
CA CYS A 423 7.56 16.08 5.38
C CYS A 423 8.21 14.85 6.04
N GLN A 424 7.49 13.74 6.31
CA GLN A 424 8.16 12.49 6.70
C GLN A 424 8.83 11.79 5.50
N LEU A 425 8.32 11.99 4.28
CA LEU A 425 8.87 11.37 3.07
C LEU A 425 10.13 12.08 2.55
N SER A 426 10.37 13.33 2.95
CA SER A 426 11.65 14.02 2.72
C SER A 426 12.74 13.53 3.68
N ASN A 427 12.37 12.78 4.72
CA ASN A 427 13.27 12.36 5.77
C ASN A 427 13.82 10.96 5.49
N HIS A 428 14.98 10.64 6.08
CA HIS A 428 15.58 9.32 5.89
C HIS A 428 14.87 8.21 6.67
N SER A 429 13.84 8.52 7.46
CA SER A 429 13.12 7.55 8.30
C SER A 429 12.58 6.37 7.49
N TYR A 430 11.93 6.64 6.36
CA TYR A 430 11.42 5.60 5.47
C TYR A 430 12.54 4.76 4.84
N ARG A 431 13.67 5.39 4.49
CA ARG A 431 14.86 4.71 3.96
C ARG A 431 15.49 3.80 5.00
N ILE A 432 15.61 4.29 6.23
CA ILE A 432 16.14 3.54 7.36
C ILE A 432 15.21 2.38 7.70
N MET A 433 13.89 2.59 7.74
CA MET A 433 12.93 1.49 7.91
C MET A 433 13.03 0.46 6.78
N ALA A 434 13.24 0.90 5.53
CA ALA A 434 13.45 0.01 4.39
C ALA A 434 14.68 -0.88 4.55
N LEU A 435 15.80 -0.29 4.97
CA LEU A 435 17.01 -1.04 5.27
C LEU A 435 16.84 -1.94 6.49
N LEU A 436 16.13 -1.49 7.52
CA LEU A 436 15.84 -2.28 8.72
C LEU A 436 15.05 -3.55 8.37
N SER A 437 13.97 -3.40 7.60
CA SER A 437 13.14 -4.52 7.17
C SER A 437 13.92 -5.51 6.29
N LEU A 438 14.72 -4.99 5.35
CA LEU A 438 15.58 -5.82 4.51
C LEU A 438 16.65 -6.54 5.34
N GLU A 439 17.31 -5.85 6.26
CA GLU A 439 18.36 -6.41 7.11
C GLU A 439 17.81 -7.55 7.97
N ILE A 440 16.69 -7.34 8.67
CA ILE A 440 16.03 -8.38 9.46
C ILE A 440 15.72 -9.59 8.59
N TRP A 441 15.15 -9.39 7.40
CA TRP A 441 14.88 -10.48 6.48
C TRP A 441 16.17 -11.22 6.07
N CYS A 442 17.26 -10.49 5.80
CA CYS A 442 18.54 -11.12 5.49
C CYS A 442 19.06 -11.96 6.67
N ARG A 443 19.00 -11.43 7.89
CA ARG A 443 19.42 -12.13 9.11
C ARG A 443 18.64 -13.43 9.31
N LEU A 444 17.32 -13.39 9.09
CA LEU A 444 16.44 -14.55 9.26
C LEU A 444 16.55 -15.59 8.13
N PHE A 445 16.61 -15.15 6.87
CA PHE A 445 16.43 -16.04 5.71
C PHE A 445 17.71 -16.30 4.90
N ILE A 446 18.65 -15.35 4.88
CA ILE A 446 19.95 -15.51 4.21
C ILE A 446 20.96 -16.09 5.20
N ASP A 447 21.11 -15.42 6.36
CA ASP A 447 22.08 -15.78 7.38
C ASP A 447 21.55 -16.92 8.28
N LYS A 448 20.27 -17.30 8.12
CA LYS A 448 19.58 -18.43 8.76
C LYS A 448 19.65 -18.41 10.29
N ILE A 449 19.53 -17.22 10.89
CA ILE A 449 19.39 -17.10 12.33
C ILE A 449 18.04 -17.66 12.75
N GLU A 450 18.03 -18.67 13.64
CA GLU A 450 16.80 -19.22 14.19
C GLU A 450 16.08 -18.18 15.04
N TRP A 451 14.92 -17.71 14.59
CA TRP A 451 14.08 -16.82 15.39
C TRP A 451 13.37 -17.62 16.51
N LYS A 452 13.88 -17.49 17.74
CA LYS A 452 13.31 -18.09 18.96
C LYS A 452 12.59 -17.05 19.83
N GLY A 453 11.77 -16.20 19.22
CA GLY A 453 11.12 -15.10 19.93
C GLY A 453 12.08 -13.97 20.32
N MET A 454 13.24 -13.90 19.66
CA MET A 454 14.25 -12.86 19.90
C MET A 454 13.70 -11.47 19.54
N GLY A 455 14.11 -10.48 20.33
CA GLY A 455 13.79 -9.08 20.08
C GLY A 455 14.57 -8.50 18.90
N LEU A 456 14.24 -7.27 18.51
CA LEU A 456 14.88 -6.63 17.37
C LEU A 456 16.39 -6.45 17.53
N ALA A 457 16.83 -6.05 18.73
CA ALA A 457 18.25 -5.83 19.02
C ALA A 457 19.09 -7.11 18.91
N ASP A 458 18.53 -8.27 19.25
CA ASP A 458 19.22 -9.57 19.17
C ASP A 458 19.37 -10.06 17.73
N VAL A 459 18.43 -9.66 16.85
CA VAL A 459 18.44 -10.04 15.44
C VAL A 459 19.45 -9.21 14.64
N LEU A 460 19.67 -7.95 15.01
CA LEU A 460 20.66 -7.04 14.39
C LEU A 460 22.09 -7.31 14.89
#